data_AF-A0A8C8CP60-F1
#
_entry.id   AF-A0A8C8CP60-F1
#
_cell.length_a   1.000
_cell.length_b   1.000
_cell.length_c   1.000
_cell.angle_alpha   90.00
_cell.angle_beta   90.00
_cell.angle_gamma   90.00
#
_symmetry.space_group_name_H-M   'P 1'
#
loop_
_entity.id
_entity.type
_entity.pdbx_description
1 polymer ?
#
loop_
_entity_poly.entity_id
_entity_poly.type
_entity_poly.pdbx_seq_one_letter_code
_entity_poly.pdbx_strand_id
1 'polypeptide(L)'
;ASKKKKVVTRGQWGAAAPQCRETLKYPAQRVVIHHTALFLIGGDCTVYEGRGWGVVGTHTKGNNHNSLAIAFMGNFNNESPSPAAKSSVKQLLQCGVSQGHFHPVFILLGHRDLRDTECPGERLYAALKHLKFP
;
A
#
# COMPACT_ATOMS: atom_id res chain seq x y z
N ALA A 1 -6.68 0.93 24.23
CA ALA A 1 -7.46 1.21 23.02
C ALA A 1 -6.51 1.57 21.87
N SER A 2 -6.47 0.77 20.80
CA SER A 2 -5.62 1.07 19.63
C SER A 2 -6.24 2.27 18.91
N LYS A 3 -5.58 3.45 18.96
CA LYS A 3 -6.01 4.61 18.19
C LYS A 3 -5.98 4.23 16.71
N LYS A 4 -7.14 4.15 16.04
CA LYS A 4 -7.22 3.99 14.58
C LYS A 4 -6.32 5.07 13.95
N LYS A 5 -5.28 4.66 13.23
CA LYS A 5 -4.45 5.59 12.45
C LYS A 5 -5.35 6.34 11.47
N LYS A 6 -5.23 7.68 11.45
CA LYS A 6 -6.00 8.55 10.57
C LYS A 6 -5.47 8.39 9.14
N VAL A 7 -6.31 7.89 8.23
CA VAL A 7 -6.04 7.98 6.79
C VAL A 7 -6.40 9.40 6.36
N VAL A 8 -5.44 10.10 5.78
CA VAL A 8 -5.65 11.44 5.21
C VAL A 8 -6.14 11.26 3.78
N THR A 9 -7.41 11.58 3.54
CA THR A 9 -8.04 11.42 2.22
C THR A 9 -7.47 12.41 1.22
N ARG A 10 -7.57 12.14 -0.09
CA ARG A 10 -7.04 13.02 -1.15
C ARG A 10 -7.36 14.50 -0.95
N GLY A 11 -8.61 14.80 -0.62
CA GLY A 11 -9.08 16.17 -0.41
C GLY A 11 -8.44 16.84 0.81
N GLN A 12 -8.05 16.07 1.83
CA GLN A 12 -7.45 16.60 3.05
C GLN A 12 -5.98 17.01 2.89
N TRP A 13 -5.25 16.46 1.91
CA TRP A 13 -3.85 16.82 1.64
C TRP A 13 -3.65 17.55 0.30
N GLY A 14 -4.73 18.03 -0.31
CA GLY A 14 -4.68 18.86 -1.52
C GLY A 14 -4.28 18.11 -2.79
N ALA A 15 -4.43 16.78 -2.84
CA ALA A 15 -4.13 16.03 -4.04
C ALA A 15 -5.14 16.32 -5.15
N ALA A 16 -4.64 16.56 -6.37
CA ALA A 16 -5.48 16.80 -7.56
C ALA A 16 -6.53 15.70 -7.77
N ALA A 17 -7.69 16.00 -8.35
CA ALA A 17 -8.68 14.97 -8.65
C ALA A 17 -8.12 13.91 -9.64
N PRO A 18 -8.48 12.61 -9.50
CA PRO A 18 -8.05 11.59 -10.46
C PRO A 18 -8.65 11.87 -11.85
N GLN A 19 -7.84 11.79 -12.90
CA GLN A 19 -8.28 12.04 -14.28
C GLN A 19 -9.16 10.91 -14.86
N CYS A 20 -9.05 9.68 -14.32
CA CYS A 20 -9.87 8.54 -14.71
C CYS A 20 -9.98 7.55 -13.52
N ARG A 21 -11.15 6.93 -13.35
CA ARG A 21 -11.46 6.02 -12.23
C ARG A 21 -12.07 4.74 -12.77
N GLU A 22 -11.32 3.65 -12.68
CA GLU A 22 -11.80 2.30 -12.95
C GLU A 22 -11.90 1.56 -11.62
N THR A 23 -13.02 0.87 -11.39
CA THR A 23 -13.31 0.19 -10.11
C THR A 23 -12.90 -1.29 -10.17
N LEU A 24 -12.27 -1.79 -9.11
CA LEU A 24 -12.03 -3.22 -8.92
C LEU A 24 -13.36 -3.95 -8.80
N LYS A 25 -13.57 -4.95 -9.68
CA LYS A 25 -14.81 -5.75 -9.70
C LYS A 25 -14.94 -6.66 -8.47
N TYR A 26 -13.83 -7.00 -7.81
CA TYR A 26 -13.75 -7.89 -6.65
C TYR A 26 -12.74 -7.36 -5.63
N PRO A 27 -12.80 -7.80 -4.36
CA PRO A 27 -11.76 -7.52 -3.37
C PRO A 27 -10.37 -7.87 -3.90
N ALA A 28 -9.38 -7.03 -3.60
CA ALA A 28 -8.02 -7.27 -4.07
C ALA A 28 -7.45 -8.54 -3.42
N GLN A 29 -6.87 -9.41 -4.24
CA GLN A 29 -6.25 -10.67 -3.80
C GLN A 29 -4.73 -10.53 -3.61
N ARG A 30 -4.15 -9.43 -4.11
CA ARG A 30 -2.73 -9.13 -4.01
C ARG A 30 -2.53 -7.72 -3.48
N VAL A 31 -1.51 -7.54 -2.66
CA VAL A 31 -1.02 -6.22 -2.25
C VAL A 31 0.43 -6.08 -2.69
N VAL A 32 0.75 -5.00 -3.40
CA VAL A 32 2.09 -4.74 -3.93
C VAL A 32 2.69 -3.53 -3.21
N ILE A 33 3.85 -3.70 -2.58
CA ILE A 33 4.58 -2.59 -1.93
C ILE A 33 5.53 -1.94 -2.93
N HIS A 34 5.43 -0.61 -3.11
CA HIS A 34 6.28 0.13 -4.06
C HIS A 34 6.56 1.61 -3.66
N HIS A 35 6.81 2.52 -4.62
CA HIS A 35 7.01 3.96 -4.41
C HIS A 35 5.97 4.92 -5.07
N THR A 36 4.97 4.47 -5.86
CA THR A 36 4.00 5.33 -6.63
C THR A 36 2.50 4.99 -6.40
N ALA A 37 1.91 5.16 -5.22
CA ALA A 37 0.81 4.26 -4.80
C ALA A 37 -0.64 4.76 -4.83
N LEU A 38 -1.53 3.80 -4.57
CA LEU A 38 -2.92 4.00 -4.15
C LEU A 38 -3.02 4.49 -2.69
N PHE A 39 -2.00 4.24 -1.86
CA PHE A 39 -1.79 4.83 -0.53
C PHE A 39 -0.31 5.13 -0.29
N LEU A 40 0.02 6.31 0.24
CA LEU A 40 1.38 6.69 0.60
C LEU A 40 1.53 6.68 2.13
N ILE A 41 2.70 6.35 2.64
CA ILE A 41 3.00 6.40 4.08
C ILE A 41 4.15 7.37 4.31
N GLY A 42 3.86 8.45 5.04
CA GLY A 42 4.86 9.44 5.41
C GLY A 42 5.76 9.01 6.56
N GLY A 43 6.90 9.69 6.71
CA GLY A 43 7.85 9.46 7.80
C GLY A 43 7.24 9.73 9.19
N ASP A 44 6.22 10.59 9.26
CA ASP A 44 5.36 10.85 10.42
C ASP A 44 4.34 9.72 10.69
N CYS A 45 4.38 8.65 9.87
CA CYS A 45 3.49 7.49 9.95
C CYS A 45 2.02 7.84 9.68
N THR A 46 1.79 8.89 8.91
CA THR A 46 0.49 9.24 8.34
C THR A 46 0.28 8.44 7.04
N VAL A 47 -0.90 7.84 6.90
CA VAL A 47 -1.31 7.16 5.68
C VAL A 47 -2.09 8.16 4.82
N TYR A 48 -1.56 8.51 3.66
CA TYR A 48 -2.19 9.39 2.69
C TYR A 48 -2.84 8.56 1.60
N GLU A 49 -4.08 8.89 1.26
CA GLU A 49 -4.78 8.24 0.17
C GLU A 49 -4.23 8.72 -1.18
N GLY A 50 -3.71 7.79 -1.97
CA GLY A 50 -3.44 7.92 -3.40
C GLY A 50 -4.74 7.81 -4.18
N ARG A 51 -4.90 6.89 -5.15
CA ARG A 51 -6.20 6.76 -5.86
C ARG A 51 -7.32 6.12 -5.00
N GLY A 52 -6.98 5.57 -3.84
CA GLY A 52 -7.93 5.06 -2.87
C GLY A 52 -8.36 3.61 -3.08
N TRP A 53 -9.30 3.18 -2.24
CA TRP A 53 -9.82 1.81 -2.21
C TRP A 53 -10.62 1.45 -3.45
N GLY A 54 -10.53 0.19 -3.87
CA GLY A 54 -11.38 -0.34 -4.93
C GLY A 54 -11.13 0.30 -6.29
N VAL A 55 -10.03 1.02 -6.50
CA VAL A 55 -9.71 1.68 -7.78
C VAL A 55 -8.49 0.99 -8.40
N VAL A 56 -8.60 0.66 -9.68
CA VAL A 56 -7.48 0.13 -10.48
C VAL A 56 -6.39 1.20 -10.57
N GLY A 57 -5.20 0.84 -10.09
CA GLY A 57 -4.01 1.68 -10.19
C GLY A 57 -3.30 1.56 -11.53
N THR A 58 -2.23 2.33 -11.70
CA THR A 58 -1.26 2.17 -12.80
C THR A 58 0.13 1.86 -12.23
N HIS A 59 0.17 1.07 -11.16
CA HIS A 59 1.36 0.86 -10.33
C HIS A 59 2.23 -0.32 -10.79
N THR A 60 1.63 -1.34 -11.40
CA THR A 60 2.37 -2.49 -11.93
C THR A 60 1.71 -2.99 -13.20
N LYS A 61 2.27 -2.63 -14.37
CA LYS A 61 1.73 -3.00 -15.69
C LYS A 61 1.47 -4.51 -15.75
N GLY A 62 0.24 -4.89 -16.09
CA GLY A 62 -0.23 -6.29 -16.15
C GLY A 62 -0.79 -6.86 -14.84
N ASN A 63 -0.66 -6.16 -13.70
CA ASN A 63 -1.11 -6.63 -12.39
C ASN A 63 -2.11 -5.70 -11.70
N ASN A 64 -2.56 -4.62 -12.36
CA ASN A 64 -3.36 -3.58 -11.70
C ASN A 64 -4.81 -4.00 -11.36
N HIS A 65 -5.42 -4.91 -12.14
CA HIS A 65 -6.84 -5.24 -12.01
C HIS A 65 -7.18 -6.22 -10.87
N ASN A 66 -6.16 -6.81 -10.22
CA ASN A 66 -6.34 -7.74 -9.10
C ASN A 66 -5.45 -7.41 -7.89
N SER A 67 -4.79 -6.24 -7.92
CA SER A 67 -3.86 -5.84 -6.86
C SER A 67 -4.03 -4.39 -6.45
N LEU A 68 -3.70 -4.12 -5.19
CA LEU A 68 -3.67 -2.78 -4.62
C LEU A 68 -2.21 -2.44 -4.26
N ALA A 69 -1.75 -1.24 -4.60
CA ALA A 69 -0.42 -0.76 -4.23
C ALA A 69 -0.39 0.14 -2.98
N ILE A 70 0.55 -0.12 -2.09
CA ILE A 70 0.91 0.76 -0.97
C ILE A 70 2.35 1.24 -1.19
N ALA A 71 2.59 2.53 -1.07
CA ALA A 71 3.92 3.12 -1.16
C ALA A 71 4.38 3.62 0.19
N PHE A 72 5.66 3.37 0.46
CA PHE A 72 6.36 4.04 1.54
C PHE A 72 7.10 5.24 0.97
N MET A 73 6.95 6.40 1.60
CA MET A 73 7.73 7.58 1.24
C MET A 73 9.10 7.48 1.89
N GLY A 74 10.14 7.33 1.06
CA GLY A 74 11.53 7.20 1.50
C GLY A 74 12.35 6.29 0.58
N ASN A 75 13.66 6.20 0.84
CA ASN A 75 14.55 5.25 0.19
C ASN A 75 14.93 4.14 1.17
N PHE A 76 14.48 2.92 0.89
CA PHE A 76 14.69 1.76 1.77
C PHE A 76 15.70 0.76 1.21
N ASN A 77 16.60 1.18 0.31
CA ASN A 77 17.73 0.35 -0.10
C ASN A 77 18.66 0.09 1.07
N ASN A 78 18.99 1.13 1.85
CA ASN A 78 19.95 1.03 2.96
C ASN A 78 19.31 1.21 4.34
N GLU A 79 18.16 1.87 4.42
CA GLU A 79 17.47 2.18 5.67
C GLU A 79 16.23 1.31 5.87
N SER A 80 16.00 0.87 7.10
CA SER A 80 14.80 0.10 7.43
C SER A 80 13.59 1.02 7.65
N PRO A 81 12.39 0.63 7.21
CA PRO A 81 11.18 1.38 7.54
C PRO A 81 10.99 1.41 9.06
N SER A 82 10.55 2.56 9.58
CA SER A 82 10.37 2.74 11.02
C SER A 82 9.34 1.75 11.59
N PRO A 83 9.44 1.35 12.87
CA PRO A 83 8.46 0.48 13.51
C PRO A 83 7.03 1.02 13.39
N ALA A 84 6.88 2.34 13.45
CA ALA A 84 5.59 3.02 13.32
C ALA A 84 5.05 3.01 11.87
N ALA A 85 5.90 3.09 10.85
CA ALA A 85 5.49 2.91 9.45
C ALA A 85 5.04 1.46 9.19
N LYS A 86 5.78 0.47 9.71
CA LYS A 86 5.39 -0.95 9.67
C LYS A 86 4.03 -1.17 10.35
N SER A 87 3.82 -0.58 11.53
CA SER A 87 2.55 -0.65 12.26
C SER A 87 1.40 -0.02 11.49
N SER A 88 1.65 1.06 10.75
CA SER A 88 0.63 1.77 9.97
C SER A 88 0.17 0.96 8.75
N VAL A 89 1.08 0.33 8.00
CA VAL A 89 0.71 -0.64 6.95
C VAL A 89 -0.10 -1.77 7.54
N LYS A 90 0.38 -2.28 8.67
CA LYS A 90 -0.24 -3.38 9.37
C LYS A 90 -1.73 -3.09 9.67
N GLN A 91 -2.00 -1.95 10.29
CA GLN A 91 -3.38 -1.53 10.54
C GLN A 91 -4.17 -1.29 9.25
N LEU A 92 -3.55 -0.71 8.21
CA LEU A 92 -4.20 -0.47 6.92
C LEU A 92 -4.67 -1.79 6.27
N LEU A 93 -3.83 -2.83 6.29
CA LEU A 93 -4.15 -4.15 5.77
C LEU A 93 -5.30 -4.79 6.55
N GLN A 94 -5.25 -4.77 7.88
CA GLN A 94 -6.33 -5.29 8.73
C GLN A 94 -7.65 -4.56 8.48
N CYS A 95 -7.60 -3.24 8.38
CA CYS A 95 -8.75 -2.40 8.09
C CYS A 95 -9.36 -2.74 6.72
N GLY A 96 -8.53 -2.90 5.68
CA GLY A 96 -8.97 -3.29 4.35
C GLY A 96 -9.59 -4.69 4.30
N VAL A 97 -9.08 -5.67 5.06
CA VAL A 97 -9.72 -6.99 5.20
C VAL A 97 -11.08 -6.86 5.88
N SER A 98 -11.14 -6.15 7.01
CA SER A 98 -12.39 -5.99 7.78
C SER A 98 -13.51 -5.27 7.00
N GLN A 99 -13.14 -4.40 6.04
CA GLN A 99 -14.08 -3.66 5.20
C GLN A 99 -14.36 -4.36 3.86
N GLY A 100 -13.82 -5.56 3.64
CA GLY A 100 -14.01 -6.32 2.41
C GLY A 100 -13.27 -5.76 1.18
N HIS A 101 -12.29 -4.86 1.38
CA HIS A 101 -11.43 -4.37 0.30
C HIS A 101 -10.31 -5.36 -0.06
N PHE A 102 -9.87 -6.16 0.92
CA PHE A 102 -8.92 -7.26 0.72
C PHE A 102 -9.60 -8.59 0.96
N HIS A 103 -9.24 -9.58 0.15
CA HIS A 103 -9.53 -10.96 0.51
C HIS A 103 -8.76 -11.31 1.80
N PRO A 104 -9.36 -12.02 2.79
CA PRO A 104 -8.68 -12.35 4.05
C PRO A 104 -7.36 -13.10 3.85
N VAL A 105 -7.32 -13.93 2.80
CA VAL A 105 -6.11 -14.58 2.30
C VAL A 105 -5.62 -13.81 1.09
N PHE A 106 -4.63 -12.93 1.25
CA PHE A 106 -4.03 -12.17 0.17
C PHE A 106 -2.51 -12.37 0.12
N ILE A 107 -1.93 -12.19 -1.07
CA ILE A 107 -0.48 -12.30 -1.26
C ILE A 107 0.13 -10.89 -1.16
N LEU A 108 1.07 -10.71 -0.23
CA LEU A 108 1.88 -9.50 -0.12
C LEU A 108 3.17 -9.68 -0.93
N LEU A 109 3.39 -8.79 -1.90
CA LEU A 109 4.52 -8.79 -2.84
C LEU A 109 5.25 -7.45 -2.79
N GLY A 110 6.55 -7.45 -3.09
CA GLY A 110 7.30 -6.26 -3.46
C GLY A 110 7.16 -5.97 -4.95
N HIS A 111 7.38 -4.72 -5.36
CA HIS A 111 7.34 -4.37 -6.79
C HIS A 111 8.32 -5.20 -7.64
N ARG A 112 9.51 -5.49 -7.10
CA ARG A 112 10.52 -6.35 -7.70
C ARG A 112 10.08 -7.80 -7.97
N ASP A 113 9.05 -8.29 -7.28
CA ASP A 113 8.53 -9.65 -7.54
C ASP A 113 7.78 -9.73 -8.87
N LEU A 114 7.39 -8.58 -9.42
CA LEU A 114 6.53 -8.48 -10.61
C LEU A 114 7.25 -7.80 -11.79
N ARG A 115 8.36 -7.11 -11.54
CA ARG A 115 9.09 -6.30 -12.52
C ARG A 115 10.58 -6.31 -12.18
N ASP A 116 11.40 -6.10 -13.20
CA ASP A 116 12.83 -5.83 -13.02
C ASP A 116 13.03 -4.40 -12.46
N THR A 117 13.13 -4.29 -11.14
CA THR A 117 13.27 -3.02 -10.42
C THR A 117 13.86 -3.25 -9.03
N GLU A 118 14.62 -2.29 -8.51
CA GLU A 118 15.09 -2.32 -7.13
C GLU A 118 13.97 -2.02 -6.11
N CYS A 119 12.82 -1.52 -6.54
CA CYS A 119 11.71 -1.20 -5.66
C CYS A 119 11.12 -2.48 -4.99
N PRO A 120 10.81 -2.50 -3.68
CA PRO A 120 10.69 -1.38 -2.73
C PRO A 120 11.97 -1.04 -1.94
N GLY A 121 13.10 -1.58 -2.38
CA GLY A 121 14.41 -1.48 -1.71
C GLY A 121 14.68 -2.62 -0.76
N GLU A 122 15.96 -2.98 -0.58
CA GLU A 122 16.39 -4.20 0.12
C GLU A 122 15.83 -4.32 1.54
N ARG A 123 15.91 -3.24 2.33
CA ARG A 123 15.49 -3.28 3.74
C ARG A 123 13.97 -3.37 3.88
N LEU A 124 13.21 -2.69 3.03
CA LEU A 124 11.75 -2.78 3.05
C LEU A 124 11.27 -4.12 2.49
N TYR A 125 11.93 -4.65 1.45
CA TYR A 125 11.64 -5.96 0.89
C TYR A 125 11.85 -7.08 1.93
N ALA A 126 12.99 -7.06 2.63
CA ALA A 126 13.27 -7.99 3.73
C ALA A 126 12.25 -7.89 4.88
N ALA A 127 11.63 -6.72 5.07
CA ALA A 127 10.61 -6.50 6.09
C ALA A 127 9.21 -7.01 5.72
N LEU A 128 8.94 -7.33 4.45
CA LEU A 128 7.60 -7.77 3.99
C LEU A 128 7.10 -9.00 4.75
N LYS A 129 7.99 -9.95 5.06
CA LYS A 129 7.67 -11.15 5.85
C LYS A 129 7.10 -10.83 7.24
N HIS A 130 7.47 -9.68 7.80
CA HIS A 130 7.02 -9.22 9.10
C HIS A 130 5.77 -8.34 9.02
N LEU A 131 5.33 -7.95 7.82
CA LEU A 131 4.10 -7.18 7.59
C LEU A 131 2.87 -8.07 7.38
N LYS A 132 3.09 -9.37 7.07
CA LYS A 132 2.02 -10.38 7.06
C LYS A 132 1.44 -10.52 8.46
N PHE A 133 0.14 -10.74 8.52
CA PHE A 133 -0.57 -11.14 9.74
C PHE A 133 -1.07 -12.57 9.58
N PRO A 134 -1.21 -13.31 10.69
CA PRO A 134 -1.91 -14.60 10.69
C PRO A 134 -3.37 -14.44 10.26
#